data_AF-A0A1I2WB60-F1
#
_entry.id   AF-A0A1I2WB60-F1
#
_cell.length_a   1.000
_cell.length_b   1.000
_cell.length_c   1.000
_cell.angle_alpha   90.00
_cell.angle_beta   90.00
_cell.angle_gamma   90.00
#
_symmetry.space_group_name_H-M   'P 1'
#
loop_
_entity.id
_entity.type
_entity.pdbx_description
1 polymer ?
#
loop_
_entity_poly.entity_id
_entity_poly.type
_entity_poly.pdbx_seq_one_letter_code
_entity_poly.pdbx_strand_id
1 'polypeptide(L)'
;MATLKEFEESLREHGMLMALALLERLRERDRATRTIKPARRLTGQKMTPELARAILDLHATTGMTQQEIAFKVGVNQGRVNEVIKRGKWLDDDPNAPEAIARDRAKAKVRAELQPKRPPVKRAAKPASRTPAASARRPSQQGQLVFGDL
;
A
#
# COMPACT_ATOMS: atom_id res chain seq x y z
N MET A 1 17.42 14.59 -34.65
CA MET A 1 16.66 13.34 -34.78
C MET A 1 15.21 13.73 -34.90
N ALA A 2 14.52 13.35 -35.97
CA ALA A 2 13.15 13.83 -36.20
C ALA A 2 12.17 13.22 -35.19
N THR A 3 11.33 14.05 -34.58
CA THR A 3 10.28 13.58 -33.68
C THR A 3 9.03 13.14 -34.47
N LEU A 4 8.19 12.28 -33.90
CA LEU A 4 6.93 11.84 -34.54
C LEU A 4 6.02 13.02 -34.93
N LYS A 5 6.09 14.11 -34.15
CA LYS A 5 5.35 15.36 -34.40
C LYS A 5 5.86 16.11 -35.62
N GLU A 6 7.18 16.17 -35.80
CA GLU A 6 7.80 16.80 -36.98
C GLU A 6 7.43 16.02 -38.26
N PHE A 7 7.33 14.70 -38.18
CA PHE A 7 6.87 13.87 -39.30
C PHE A 7 5.39 14.10 -39.65
N GLU A 8 4.50 14.19 -38.65
CA GLU A 8 3.08 14.53 -38.85
C GLU A 8 2.92 15.93 -39.47
N GLU A 9 3.75 16.88 -39.05
CA GLU A 9 3.77 18.25 -39.57
C GLU A 9 4.21 18.27 -41.03
N SER A 10 5.29 17.58 -41.39
CA SER A 10 5.71 17.43 -42.80
C SER A 10 4.63 16.77 -43.66
N LEU A 11 3.94 15.73 -43.17
CA LEU A 11 2.84 15.09 -43.92
C LEU A 11 1.65 16.02 -44.13
N ARG A 12 1.38 16.92 -43.17
CA ARG A 12 0.33 17.94 -43.28
C ARG A 12 0.71 19.02 -44.28
N GLU A 13 1.95 19.49 -44.26
CA GLU A 13 2.49 20.47 -45.21
C GLU A 13 2.46 19.95 -46.66
N HIS A 14 2.76 18.66 -46.86
CA HIS A 14 2.74 18.02 -48.18
C HIS A 14 1.32 17.55 -48.60
N GLY A 15 0.29 17.82 -47.80
CA GLY A 15 -1.10 17.47 -48.13
C GLY A 15 -1.38 15.96 -48.23
N MET A 16 -0.55 15.12 -47.60
CA MET A 16 -0.68 13.66 -47.67
C MET A 16 -1.76 13.13 -46.72
N LEU A 17 -3.02 13.44 -47.01
CA LEU A 17 -4.19 13.10 -46.17
C LEU A 17 -4.34 11.60 -45.90
N MET A 18 -3.97 10.75 -46.87
CA MET A 18 -4.01 9.29 -46.72
C MET A 18 -2.96 8.78 -45.71
N ALA A 19 -1.79 9.41 -45.67
CA ALA A 19 -0.74 9.05 -44.71
C ALA A 19 -1.12 9.46 -43.28
N LEU A 20 -1.76 10.62 -43.13
CA LEU A 20 -2.31 11.07 -41.85
C LEU A 20 -3.40 10.12 -41.33
N ALA A 21 -4.33 9.70 -42.20
CA ALA A 21 -5.38 8.74 -41.83
C ALA A 21 -4.81 7.37 -41.41
N LEU A 22 -3.70 6.94 -42.03
CA LEU A 22 -2.99 5.72 -41.65
C LEU A 22 -2.33 5.86 -40.27
N LEU A 23 -1.68 7.00 -39.99
CA LEU A 23 -1.08 7.30 -38.69
C LEU A 23 -2.10 7.32 -37.56
N GLU A 24 -3.28 7.89 -37.80
CA GLU A 24 -4.38 7.89 -36.82
C GLU A 24 -4.83 6.47 -36.47
N ARG A 25 -5.05 5.61 -37.48
CA ARG A 25 -5.40 4.19 -37.26
C ARG A 25 -4.32 3.42 -36.51
N LEU A 26 -3.05 3.69 -36.80
CA LEU A 26 -1.93 3.08 -36.07
C LEU A 26 -1.91 3.53 -34.61
N ARG A 27 -2.17 4.81 -34.35
CA ARG A 27 -2.24 5.38 -32.99
C ARG A 27 -3.43 4.84 -32.20
N GLU A 28 -4.57 4.59 -32.84
CA GLU A 28 -5.72 3.92 -32.23
C GLU A 28 -5.38 2.48 -31.82
N ARG A 29 -4.70 1.73 -32.70
CA ARG A 29 -4.23 0.37 -32.38
C ARG A 29 -3.24 0.37 -31.23
N ASP A 30 -2.29 1.31 -31.24
CA ASP A 30 -1.29 1.44 -30.17
C ASP A 30 -1.92 1.82 -28.83
N ARG A 31 -2.90 2.73 -28.83
CA ARG A 31 -3.70 3.03 -27.62
C ARG A 31 -4.47 1.80 -27.12
N ALA A 32 -5.03 1.00 -28.03
CA ALA A 32 -5.77 -0.21 -27.68
C ALA A 32 -4.87 -1.31 -27.10
N THR A 33 -3.62 -1.42 -27.57
CA THR A 33 -2.64 -2.39 -27.05
C THR A 33 -1.82 -1.87 -25.87
N ARG A 34 -1.86 -0.55 -25.61
CA ARG A 34 -1.16 0.09 -24.49
C ARG A 34 -1.70 -0.43 -23.16
N THR A 35 -1.05 -1.46 -22.64
CA THR A 35 -1.28 -1.95 -21.29
C THR A 35 -0.52 -1.05 -20.33
N ILE A 36 -1.24 -0.12 -19.68
CA ILE A 36 -0.68 0.64 -18.56
C ILE A 36 -0.64 -0.31 -17.36
N LYS A 37 0.48 -1.01 -17.17
CA LYS A 37 0.70 -1.77 -15.94
C LYS A 37 0.62 -0.77 -14.78
N PRO A 38 -0.28 -0.97 -13.81
CA PRO A 38 -0.34 -0.07 -12.66
C PRO A 38 1.04 -0.05 -12.03
N ALA A 39 1.55 1.16 -11.76
CA ALA A 39 2.84 1.32 -11.11
C ALA A 39 2.78 0.51 -9.81
N ARG A 40 3.53 -0.61 -9.76
CA ARG A 40 3.72 -1.34 -8.51
C ARG A 40 4.27 -0.31 -7.55
N ARG A 41 3.50 0.02 -6.52
CA ARG A 41 4.04 0.72 -5.36
C ARG A 41 5.21 -0.14 -4.94
N LEU A 42 6.44 0.35 -5.15
CA LEU A 42 7.62 -0.29 -4.60
C LEU A 42 7.34 -0.22 -3.10
N THR A 43 6.82 -1.32 -2.54
CA THR A 43 6.55 -1.44 -1.12
C THR A 43 7.92 -1.53 -0.49
N GLY A 44 8.58 -0.38 -0.39
CA GLY A 44 9.82 -0.24 0.32
C GLY A 44 9.58 -0.72 1.75
N GLN A 45 10.65 -1.25 2.33
CA GLN A 45 10.68 -1.75 3.68
C GLN A 45 9.88 -0.83 4.62
N LYS A 46 9.04 -1.44 5.47
CA LYS A 46 8.26 -0.67 6.45
C LYS A 46 9.23 0.10 7.33
N MET A 47 8.91 1.36 7.60
CA MET A 47 9.78 2.20 8.40
C MET A 47 9.74 1.73 9.86
N THR A 48 10.91 1.56 10.46
CA THR A 48 11.08 1.16 11.87
C THR A 48 12.02 2.15 12.55
N PRO A 49 11.98 2.25 13.89
CA PRO A 49 12.88 3.14 14.63
C PRO A 49 14.36 2.85 14.41
N GLU A 50 14.73 1.57 14.35
CA GLU A 50 16.11 1.16 14.05
C GLU A 50 16.53 1.59 12.63
N LEU A 51 15.62 1.50 11.67
CA LEU A 51 15.89 1.94 10.30
C LEU A 51 16.03 3.46 10.20
N ALA A 52 15.26 4.21 10.98
CA ALA A 52 15.37 5.66 11.07
C ALA A 52 16.72 6.09 11.66
N ARG A 53 17.20 5.41 12.71
CA ARG A 53 18.54 5.64 13.27
C ARG A 53 19.64 5.35 12.24
N ALA A 54 19.57 4.20 11.56
CA ALA A 54 20.51 3.86 10.49
C ALA A 54 20.52 4.87 9.34
N ILE A 55 19.36 5.44 8.98
CA ILE A 55 19.24 6.50 7.97
C ILE A 55 19.95 7.79 8.43
N LEU A 56 19.78 8.19 9.69
CA LEU A 56 20.47 9.36 10.24
C LEU A 56 21.99 9.15 10.26
N ASP A 57 22.44 7.97 10.68
CA ASP A 57 23.87 7.63 10.71
C ASP A 57 24.47 7.64 9.30
N LEU A 58 23.80 7.04 8.31
CA LEU A 58 24.22 7.06 6.91
C LEU A 58 24.30 8.48 6.34
N HIS A 59 23.33 9.34 6.68
CA HIS A 59 23.31 10.72 6.20
C HIS A 59 24.44 11.55 6.83
N ALA A 60 24.66 11.39 8.14
CA ALA A 60 25.69 12.13 8.87
C ALA A 60 27.12 11.69 8.48
N THR A 61 27.34 10.40 8.28
CA THR A 61 28.70 9.85 8.06
C THR A 61 29.15 9.88 6.61
N THR A 62 28.23 9.65 5.66
CA THR A 62 28.61 9.43 4.26
C THR A 62 28.26 10.62 3.36
N GLY A 63 27.46 11.58 3.83
CA GLY A 63 27.01 12.72 3.01
C GLY A 63 26.15 12.31 1.81
N MET A 64 25.67 11.06 1.78
CA MET A 64 24.83 10.54 0.70
C MET A 64 23.54 11.37 0.56
N THR A 65 23.10 11.50 -0.68
CA THR A 65 21.80 12.10 -0.99
C THR A 65 20.66 11.23 -0.47
N GLN A 66 19.50 11.84 -0.23
CA GLN A 66 18.33 11.12 0.26
C GLN A 66 17.86 10.02 -0.70
N GLN A 67 18.08 10.19 -2.01
CA GLN A 67 17.74 9.19 -3.03
C GLN A 67 18.68 7.99 -2.95
N GLU A 68 19.98 8.22 -2.75
CA GLU A 68 20.97 7.15 -2.59
C GLU A 68 20.72 6.36 -1.29
N ILE A 69 20.42 7.04 -0.19
CA ILE A 69 20.04 6.38 1.07
C ILE A 69 18.75 5.59 0.88
N ALA A 70 17.75 6.17 0.22
CA ALA A 70 16.49 5.50 -0.09
C ALA A 70 16.69 4.22 -0.92
N PHE A 71 17.57 4.26 -1.93
CA PHE A 71 17.91 3.12 -2.75
C PHE A 71 18.66 2.04 -1.95
N LYS A 72 19.66 2.44 -1.18
CA LYS A 72 20.48 1.53 -0.36
C LYS A 72 19.68 0.83 0.73
N VAL A 73 18.79 1.56 1.39
CA VAL A 73 17.96 1.06 2.51
C VAL A 73 16.64 0.44 2.01
N GLY A 74 16.30 0.60 0.73
CA GLY A 74 15.09 0.04 0.14
C GLY A 74 13.80 0.72 0.61
N VAL A 75 13.85 2.05 0.84
CA VAL A 75 12.73 2.85 1.36
C VAL A 75 12.41 4.00 0.39
N ASN A 76 11.26 4.65 0.57
CA ASN A 76 10.89 5.80 -0.25
C ASN A 76 11.69 7.06 0.17
N GLN A 77 12.16 7.85 -0.79
CA GLN A 77 12.92 9.09 -0.53
C GLN A 77 12.14 10.09 0.35
N GLY A 78 10.82 10.18 0.23
CA GLY A 78 9.99 11.00 1.11
C GLY A 78 10.07 10.56 2.58
N ARG A 79 10.18 9.25 2.84
CA ARG A 79 10.35 8.73 4.21
C ARG A 79 11.72 9.11 4.77
N VAL A 80 12.78 9.00 3.97
CA VAL A 80 14.15 9.43 4.35
C VAL A 80 14.16 10.92 4.69
N ASN A 81 13.51 11.75 3.89
CA ASN A 81 13.39 13.19 4.15
C ASN A 81 12.64 13.49 5.46
N GLU A 82 11.58 12.76 5.77
CA GLU A 82 10.84 12.91 7.01
C GLU A 82 11.64 12.49 8.24
N VAL A 83 12.46 11.44 8.14
CA VAL A 83 13.41 11.03 9.19
C VAL A 83 14.45 12.15 9.42
N ILE A 84 15.08 12.64 8.35
CA ILE A 84 16.14 13.66 8.44
C ILE A 84 15.60 15.01 8.93
N LYS A 85 14.46 15.47 8.41
CA LYS A 85 13.93 16.81 8.72
C LYS A 85 13.14 16.89 10.01
N ARG A 86 12.43 15.82 10.38
CA ARG A 86 11.44 15.84 11.46
C ARG A 86 11.69 14.78 12.53
N GLY A 87 12.70 13.93 12.39
CA GLY A 87 12.96 12.86 13.34
C GLY A 87 11.82 11.85 13.45
N LYS A 88 10.95 11.74 12.43
CA LYS A 88 9.84 10.77 12.48
C LYS A 88 10.39 9.35 12.61
N TRP A 89 9.61 8.49 13.27
CA TRP A 89 9.95 7.10 13.59
C TRP A 89 11.08 6.92 14.63
N LEU A 90 11.69 7.98 15.18
CA LEU A 90 12.72 7.85 16.22
C LEU A 90 12.17 7.70 17.65
N ASP A 91 10.95 8.18 17.89
CA ASP A 91 10.32 8.09 19.21
C ASP A 91 9.83 6.66 19.49
N ASP A 92 10.61 5.94 20.30
CA ASP A 92 10.14 4.82 21.11
C ASP A 92 9.50 5.38 22.40
N ASP A 93 8.43 6.17 22.30
CA ASP A 93 7.66 6.52 23.49
C ASP A 93 6.90 5.26 23.93
N PRO A 94 7.22 4.64 25.09
CA PRO A 94 6.60 3.39 25.54
C PRO A 94 5.09 3.51 25.77
N ASN A 95 4.56 4.73 25.86
CA ASN A 95 3.13 5.01 25.94
C ASN A 95 2.47 5.34 24.58
N ALA A 96 3.22 5.33 23.46
CA ALA A 96 2.64 5.57 22.15
C ALA A 96 1.69 4.42 21.75
N PRO A 97 0.51 4.72 21.18
CA PRO A 97 -0.47 3.70 20.79
C PRO A 97 0.08 2.72 19.74
N GLU A 98 1.05 3.16 18.93
CA GLU A 98 1.73 2.32 17.93
C GLU A 98 2.69 1.30 18.55
N ALA A 99 3.38 1.66 19.66
CA ALA A 99 4.23 0.75 20.42
C ALA A 99 3.39 -0.33 21.13
N ILE A 100 2.27 0.05 21.74
CA ILE A 100 1.31 -0.87 22.35
C ILE A 100 0.72 -1.82 21.29
N ALA A 101 0.43 -1.33 20.08
CA ALA A 101 -0.06 -2.17 18.98
C ALA A 101 1.01 -3.16 18.49
N ARG A 102 2.28 -2.73 18.41
CA ARG A 102 3.40 -3.59 18.00
C ARG A 102 3.70 -4.67 19.04
N ASP A 103 3.68 -4.32 20.32
CA ASP A 103 3.92 -5.30 21.40
C ASP A 103 2.74 -6.25 21.57
N ARG A 104 1.49 -5.78 21.40
CA ARG A 104 0.32 -6.66 21.31
C ARG A 104 0.40 -7.60 20.10
N ALA A 105 0.89 -7.13 18.94
CA ALA A 105 1.05 -7.96 17.75
C ALA A 105 2.17 -9.00 17.93
N LYS A 106 3.33 -8.59 18.47
CA LYS A 106 4.43 -9.50 18.80
C LYS A 106 4.01 -10.54 19.85
N ALA A 107 3.24 -10.14 20.86
CA ALA A 107 2.72 -11.05 21.87
C ALA A 107 1.73 -12.08 21.28
N LYS A 108 0.86 -11.68 20.34
CA LYS A 108 -0.05 -12.60 19.63
C LYS A 108 0.71 -13.61 18.78
N VAL A 109 1.68 -13.17 17.99
CA VAL A 109 2.50 -14.08 17.17
C VAL A 109 3.31 -15.04 18.04
N ARG A 110 3.88 -14.57 19.15
CA ARG A 110 4.60 -15.41 20.12
C ARG A 110 3.69 -16.41 20.85
N ALA A 111 2.43 -16.05 21.08
CA ALA A 111 1.42 -16.95 21.63
C ALA A 111 0.94 -18.00 20.61
N GLU A 112 0.89 -17.65 19.32
CA GLU A 112 0.57 -18.58 18.23
C GLU A 112 1.72 -19.58 17.93
N LEU A 113 2.97 -19.19 18.20
CA LEU A 113 4.14 -20.06 18.10
C LEU A 113 4.31 -21.04 19.27
N GLN A 114 3.53 -20.90 20.36
CA GLN A 114 3.48 -21.94 21.39
C GLN A 114 2.55 -23.06 20.92
N PRO A 115 3.03 -24.32 20.83
CA PRO A 115 2.16 -25.43 20.48
C PRO A 115 1.09 -25.58 21.55
N LYS A 116 -0.15 -25.19 21.22
CA LYS A 116 -1.33 -25.47 22.04
C LYS A 116 -1.36 -26.97 22.29
N ARG A 117 -1.05 -27.38 23.54
CA ARG A 117 -1.36 -28.72 24.03
C ARG A 117 -2.85 -29.01 23.73
N PRO A 118 -3.19 -30.17 23.16
CA PRO A 118 -4.56 -30.45 22.80
C PRO A 118 -5.44 -30.47 24.06
N PRO A 119 -6.66 -29.92 24.00
CA PRO A 119 -7.56 -29.93 25.15
C PRO A 119 -7.92 -31.38 25.48
N VAL A 120 -7.64 -31.78 26.72
CA VAL A 120 -8.06 -33.07 27.27
C VAL A 120 -9.58 -33.11 27.24
N LYS A 121 -10.14 -33.93 26.34
CA LYS A 121 -11.57 -34.25 26.29
C LYS A 121 -11.97 -34.90 27.62
N ARG A 122 -12.72 -34.19 28.46
CA ARG A 122 -13.53 -34.83 29.52
C ARG A 122 -14.89 -35.18 28.93
N ALA A 123 -15.18 -36.47 28.87
CA ALA A 123 -16.43 -37.03 28.38
C ALA A 123 -17.53 -37.01 29.47
N ALA A 124 -18.75 -36.61 29.05
CA ALA A 124 -20.09 -37.13 29.39
C ALA A 124 -20.49 -37.30 30.89
N LYS A 125 -21.69 -36.96 31.42
CA LYS A 125 -23.11 -36.86 30.93
C LYS A 125 -24.00 -36.49 32.18
N PRO A 126 -25.37 -36.43 32.18
CA PRO A 126 -26.34 -35.69 31.34
C PRO A 126 -27.51 -34.99 32.14
N ALA A 127 -28.37 -34.28 31.39
CA ALA A 127 -29.82 -34.04 31.57
C ALA A 127 -30.33 -33.00 32.61
N SER A 128 -30.93 -31.90 32.11
CA SER A 128 -32.40 -31.74 32.10
C SER A 128 -32.88 -30.47 31.37
N ARG A 129 -33.83 -30.69 30.44
CA ARG A 129 -34.99 -29.87 30.01
C ARG A 129 -34.79 -28.48 29.31
N THR A 130 -35.12 -28.51 28.01
CA THR A 130 -35.52 -27.46 27.03
C THR A 130 -36.79 -26.66 27.43
N PRO A 131 -37.30 -25.66 26.64
CA PRO A 131 -36.77 -24.96 25.43
C PRO A 131 -37.03 -23.41 25.36
N ALA A 132 -36.69 -22.82 24.19
CA ALA A 132 -37.19 -21.57 23.56
C ALA A 132 -36.23 -20.35 23.62
N ALA A 133 -35.91 -19.62 22.56
CA ALA A 133 -36.26 -19.69 21.14
C ALA A 133 -35.21 -18.95 20.28
N SER A 134 -35.31 -19.19 18.98
CA SER A 134 -34.44 -18.82 17.86
C SER A 134 -34.22 -17.31 17.62
N ALA A 135 -32.97 -16.98 17.27
CA ALA A 135 -32.49 -16.05 16.23
C ALA A 135 -33.35 -14.84 15.80
N ARG A 136 -32.72 -13.66 15.77
CA ARG A 136 -32.49 -12.82 14.56
C ARG A 136 -31.80 -11.49 14.92
N ARG A 137 -30.65 -11.22 14.28
CA ARG A 137 -30.21 -9.87 13.85
C ARG A 137 -30.54 -9.78 12.35
N PRO A 138 -30.78 -8.60 11.70
CA PRO A 138 -29.84 -7.47 11.74
C PRO A 138 -30.42 -6.04 11.50
N SER A 139 -29.48 -5.08 11.41
CA SER A 139 -29.46 -3.84 10.61
C SER A 139 -30.39 -2.67 10.97
N GLN A 140 -29.79 -1.62 11.56
CA GLN A 140 -30.26 -0.24 11.38
C GLN A 140 -29.39 0.41 10.28
N GLN A 141 -29.94 0.50 9.07
CA GLN A 141 -29.42 1.34 7.99
C GLN A 141 -29.97 2.76 8.18
N GLY A 142 -29.06 3.73 8.19
CA GLY A 142 -29.38 5.15 8.21
C GLY A 142 -29.98 5.63 6.88
N GLN A 143 -31.13 6.27 7.01
CA GLN A 143 -31.63 7.46 6.29
C GLN A 143 -31.02 7.78 4.91
N LEU A 144 -31.85 7.68 3.87
CA LEU A 144 -31.91 8.64 2.76
C LEU A 144 -33.38 8.86 2.40
N VAL A 145 -33.91 10.03 2.78
CA VAL A 145 -35.22 10.53 2.31
C VAL A 145 -34.95 11.30 1.01
N PHE A 146 -35.53 10.84 -0.10
CA PHE A 146 -35.57 11.59 -1.36
C PHE A 146 -36.71 12.60 -1.30
N GLY A 147 -36.43 13.83 -1.75
CA GLY A 147 -37.37 14.94 -1.81
C GLY A 147 -38.51 14.70 -2.80
N ASP A 148 -39.67 15.22 -2.43
CA ASP A 148 -40.94 15.17 -3.17
C ASP A 148 -40.95 16.16 -4.34
N LEU A 149 -41.69 15.79 -5.38
CA LEU A 149 -41.96 16.54 -6.61
C LEU A 149 -42.99 17.66 -6.40
#